data_AF-A0A8J5BL99-F1
#
_entry.id   AF-A0A8J5BL99-F1
#
_cell.length_a   1.000
_cell.length_b   1.000
_cell.length_c   1.000
_cell.angle_alpha   90.00
_cell.angle_beta   90.00
_cell.angle_gamma   90.00
#
_symmetry.space_group_name_H-M   'P 1'
#
loop_
_entity.id
_entity.type
_entity.pdbx_description
1 polymer ?
#
loop_
_entity_poly.entity_id
_entity_poly.type
_entity_poly.pdbx_seq_one_letter_code
_entity_poly.pdbx_strand_id
1 'polypeptide(L)'
;MIASVCKRAVSRAGPRASGVRQFALRAYNEEKELALKQRLSQLPPPGQAFKTAEGEARPAKEAELAELAEVAALYKTDRVGLLDMLLLGNKHARLYRDNTALLKDYYYNGRRILDKIPVKDKQTGKVTWEVKREGAEKEDWVNQMYFLYAPSLILLLIVMVYKSREDISFWAKKELDQRVLEKHPEINDAPESERDALIVERIIAGDYDKLASLQKKATPTPATLI
;
A
#
# COMPACT_ATOMS: atom_id res chain seq x y z
N MET A 1 26.57 46.25 -31.26
CA MET A 1 26.66 46.40 -29.79
C MET A 1 25.27 46.64 -29.22
N ILE A 2 24.52 45.59 -28.88
CA ILE A 2 23.36 45.68 -27.97
C ILE A 2 23.34 44.37 -27.19
N ALA A 3 23.71 44.42 -25.91
CA ALA A 3 23.67 43.30 -24.99
C ALA A 3 22.24 43.17 -24.43
N SER A 4 21.56 42.07 -24.77
CA SER A 4 20.27 41.69 -24.18
C SER A 4 20.51 40.77 -23.00
N VAL A 5 20.26 41.30 -21.80
CA VAL A 5 20.38 40.62 -20.51
C VAL A 5 19.24 39.60 -20.36
N CYS A 6 19.52 38.32 -20.60
CA CYS A 6 18.63 37.22 -20.24
C CYS A 6 18.73 36.95 -18.72
N LYS A 7 17.82 37.53 -17.93
CA LYS A 7 17.64 37.17 -16.51
C LYS A 7 17.07 35.75 -16.42
N ARG A 8 17.91 34.81 -15.96
CA ARG A 8 17.52 33.44 -15.57
C ARG A 8 16.54 33.49 -14.40
N ALA A 9 15.31 33.03 -14.62
CA ALA A 9 14.45 32.55 -13.53
C ALA A 9 14.91 31.14 -13.13
N VAL A 10 15.90 31.05 -12.25
CA VAL A 10 16.25 29.79 -11.57
C VAL A 10 15.20 29.56 -10.50
N SER A 11 14.17 28.77 -10.82
CA SER A 11 13.33 28.16 -9.81
C SER A 11 14.21 27.24 -8.97
N ARG A 12 14.55 27.68 -7.75
CA ARG A 12 15.12 26.81 -6.71
C ARG A 12 14.05 25.82 -6.28
N ALA A 13 13.90 24.74 -7.05
CA ALA A 13 13.35 23.50 -6.52
C ALA A 13 14.37 22.96 -5.52
N GLY A 14 14.19 23.32 -4.25
CA GLY A 14 14.96 22.71 -3.16
C GLY A 14 14.75 21.20 -3.18
N PRO A 15 15.78 20.39 -2.85
CA PRO A 15 15.60 18.95 -2.75
C PRO A 15 14.60 18.68 -1.62
N ARG A 16 13.37 18.30 -1.99
CA ARG A 16 12.49 17.55 -1.10
C ARG A 16 13.21 16.25 -0.81
N ALA A 17 13.88 16.21 0.33
CA ALA A 17 14.40 15.00 0.93
C ALA A 17 13.21 14.09 1.28
N SER A 18 12.71 13.37 0.28
CA SER A 18 12.04 12.10 0.55
C SER A 18 13.14 11.17 1.06
N GLY A 19 13.22 11.07 2.38
CA GLY A 19 14.14 10.16 3.05
C GLY A 19 13.75 8.72 2.75
N VAL A 20 14.11 8.23 1.56
CA VAL A 20 14.13 6.80 1.28
C VAL A 20 15.19 6.22 2.21
N ARG A 21 14.75 5.52 3.25
CA ARG A 21 15.65 4.75 4.12
C ARG A 21 16.46 3.81 3.23
N GLN A 22 17.77 4.01 3.17
CA GLN A 22 18.67 3.03 2.57
C GLN A 22 18.74 1.82 3.50
N PHE A 23 17.82 0.88 3.32
CA PHE A 23 17.87 -0.39 4.03
C PHE A 23 19.16 -1.13 3.65
N ALA A 24 19.97 -1.46 4.64
CA ALA A 24 21.21 -2.18 4.44
C ALA A 24 20.94 -3.68 4.18
N LEU A 25 21.69 -4.28 3.25
CA LEU A 25 21.59 -5.72 2.94
C LEU A 25 22.17 -6.59 4.06
N ARG A 26 23.28 -6.12 4.66
CA ARG A 26 23.94 -6.68 5.83
C ARG A 26 24.30 -5.56 6.79
N ALA A 27 23.75 -5.62 8.00
CA ALA A 27 23.96 -4.62 9.05
C ALA A 27 24.09 -5.23 10.45
N TYR A 28 23.89 -6.55 10.57
CA TYR A 28 23.94 -7.23 11.85
C TYR A 28 25.36 -7.25 12.41
N ASN A 29 25.47 -6.92 13.70
CA ASN A 29 26.71 -7.01 14.46
C ASN A 29 26.42 -7.62 15.83
N GLU A 30 27.04 -8.77 16.11
CA GLU A 30 26.77 -9.53 17.33
C GLU A 30 27.27 -8.83 18.60
N GLU A 31 28.45 -8.24 18.56
CA GLU A 31 29.07 -7.59 19.72
C GLU A 31 28.18 -6.47 20.25
N LYS A 32 27.58 -5.69 19.34
CA LYS A 32 26.64 -4.62 19.69
C LYS A 32 25.37 -5.16 20.34
N GLU A 33 24.81 -6.27 19.86
CA GLU A 33 23.61 -6.87 20.44
C GLU A 33 23.87 -7.51 21.81
N LEU A 34 25.05 -8.10 22.00
CA LEU A 34 25.44 -8.67 23.29
C LEU A 34 25.68 -7.57 24.34
N ALA A 35 26.39 -6.50 23.96
CA ALA A 35 26.58 -5.33 24.80
C ALA A 35 25.26 -4.62 25.10
N LEU A 36 24.37 -4.52 24.11
CA LEU A 36 23.04 -3.93 24.27
C LEU A 36 22.20 -4.71 25.28
N LYS A 37 22.26 -6.05 25.26
CA LYS A 37 21.56 -6.88 26.26
C LYS A 37 22.00 -6.54 27.68
N GLN A 38 23.31 -6.41 27.91
CA GLN A 38 23.84 -6.04 29.22
C GLN A 38 23.40 -4.62 29.62
N ARG A 39 23.49 -3.65 28.70
CA ARG A 39 23.02 -2.27 28.93
C ARG A 39 21.53 -2.22 29.28
N LEU A 40 20.68 -2.96 28.55
CA LEU A 40 19.25 -3.03 28.82
C LEU A 40 18.92 -3.67 30.17
N SER A 41 19.73 -4.61 30.64
CA SER A 41 19.54 -5.27 31.94
C SER A 41 19.88 -4.37 33.13
N GLN A 42 20.67 -3.32 32.92
CA GLN A 42 20.99 -2.32 33.95
C GLN A 42 19.87 -1.28 34.10
N LEU A 43 19.02 -1.14 33.08
CA LEU A 43 17.91 -0.19 33.08
C LEU A 43 16.68 -0.76 33.80
N PRO A 44 15.86 0.11 34.43
CA PRO A 44 14.61 -0.30 35.06
C PRO A 44 13.61 -0.82 34.00
N PRO A 45 12.72 -1.76 34.34
CA PRO A 45 11.75 -2.31 33.39
C PRO A 45 10.97 -1.23 32.61
N PRO A 46 10.69 -1.42 31.30
CA PRO A 46 10.09 -0.38 30.45
C PRO A 46 8.78 0.22 30.99
N GLY A 47 7.97 -0.58 31.68
CA GLY A 47 6.69 -0.14 32.27
C GLY A 47 6.84 0.79 33.48
N GLN A 48 7.99 0.77 34.15
CA GLN A 48 8.30 1.57 35.34
C GLN A 48 9.34 2.66 35.05
N ALA A 49 10.10 2.56 33.95
CA ALA A 49 11.19 3.48 33.63
C ALA A 49 10.76 4.96 33.54
N PHE A 50 9.54 5.22 33.06
CA PHE A 50 9.02 6.58 32.88
C PHE A 50 7.98 6.98 33.93
N LYS A 51 7.68 6.11 34.90
CA LYS A 51 6.67 6.35 35.93
C LYS A 51 7.29 6.37 37.32
N THR A 52 6.77 7.22 38.19
CA THR A 52 6.97 7.10 39.63
C THR A 52 6.15 5.90 40.15
N ALA A 53 6.44 5.40 41.35
CA ALA A 53 5.61 4.36 41.99
C ALA A 53 4.11 4.74 42.07
N GLU A 54 3.81 6.04 42.04
CA GLU A 54 2.48 6.65 42.08
C GLU A 54 1.82 6.80 40.69
N GLY A 55 2.49 6.41 39.61
CA GLY A 55 1.95 6.43 38.25
C GLY A 55 2.10 7.77 37.49
N GLU A 56 2.56 8.83 38.16
CA GLU A 56 2.93 10.09 37.52
C GLU A 56 4.19 9.96 36.66
N ALA A 57 4.32 10.83 35.65
CA ALA A 57 5.55 10.92 34.85
C ALA A 57 6.71 11.32 35.77
N ARG A 58 7.66 10.40 35.92
CA ARG A 58 8.79 10.63 36.83
C ARG A 58 9.59 11.83 36.35
N PRO A 59 10.05 12.76 37.23
CA PRO A 59 11.18 13.61 36.92
C PRO A 59 12.41 12.70 36.89
N ALA A 60 12.58 11.97 35.79
CA ALA A 60 13.75 11.12 35.60
C ALA A 60 14.98 12.02 35.72
N LYS A 61 15.97 11.58 36.52
CA LYS A 61 17.27 12.27 36.58
C LYS A 61 17.72 12.49 35.13
N GLU A 62 18.12 13.70 34.77
CA GLU A 62 18.35 14.06 33.35
C GLU A 62 19.31 13.10 32.63
N ALA A 63 20.26 12.51 33.38
CA ALA A 63 21.17 11.47 32.89
C ALA A 63 20.45 10.16 32.52
N GLU A 64 19.53 9.66 33.36
CA GLU A 64 18.74 8.46 33.07
C GLU A 64 17.80 8.70 31.88
N LEU A 65 17.21 9.90 31.79
CA LEU A 65 16.31 10.26 30.70
C LEU A 65 17.05 10.34 29.35
N ALA A 66 18.27 10.88 29.35
CA ALA A 66 19.13 10.92 28.18
C ALA A 66 19.54 9.50 27.73
N GLU A 67 19.89 8.62 28.68
CA GLU A 67 20.20 7.22 28.37
C GLU A 67 18.98 6.49 27.76
N LEU A 68 17.80 6.66 28.35
CA LEU A 68 16.55 6.10 27.81
C LEU A 68 16.23 6.65 26.42
N ALA A 69 16.57 7.93 26.15
CA ALA A 69 16.39 8.53 24.82
C ALA A 69 17.31 7.87 23.78
N GLU A 70 18.58 7.64 24.11
CA GLU A 70 19.54 6.97 23.23
C GLU A 70 19.11 5.54 22.89
N VAL A 71 18.70 4.78 23.91
CA VAL A 71 18.23 3.41 23.73
C VAL A 71 16.94 3.37 22.91
N ALA A 72 15.99 4.27 23.18
CA ALA A 72 14.75 4.38 22.43
C ALA A 72 14.99 4.78 20.97
N ALA A 73 15.92 5.70 20.69
CA ALA A 73 16.27 6.08 19.32
C ALA A 73 16.84 4.89 18.52
N LEU A 74 17.53 3.97 19.18
CA LEU A 74 18.09 2.77 18.55
C LEU A 74 17.00 1.84 17.99
N TYR A 75 15.77 1.90 18.50
CA TYR A 75 14.64 1.10 17.98
C TYR A 75 14.39 1.34 16.50
N LYS A 76 14.47 2.61 16.06
CA LYS A 76 14.17 3.01 14.67
C LYS A 76 15.38 2.92 13.74
N THR A 77 16.53 2.40 14.20
CA THR A 77 17.75 2.20 13.40
C THR A 77 17.80 0.81 12.76
N ASP A 78 18.39 0.73 11.57
CA ASP A 78 18.50 -0.53 10.82
C ASP A 78 19.67 -1.35 11.37
N ARG A 79 19.36 -2.30 12.27
CA ARG A 79 20.34 -3.19 12.94
C ARG A 79 20.46 -4.57 12.32
N VAL A 80 19.55 -4.92 11.42
CA VAL A 80 19.54 -6.21 10.71
C VAL A 80 19.15 -5.98 9.26
N GLY A 81 19.87 -6.60 8.33
CA GLY A 81 19.52 -6.58 6.91
C GLY A 81 18.71 -7.82 6.50
N LEU A 82 18.21 -7.82 5.27
CA LEU A 82 17.47 -8.95 4.71
C LEU A 82 18.32 -10.23 4.63
N LEU A 83 19.59 -10.13 4.22
CA LEU A 83 20.47 -11.29 4.12
C LEU A 83 20.84 -11.84 5.51
N ASP A 84 20.97 -10.95 6.49
CA ASP A 84 21.24 -11.37 7.87
C ASP A 84 20.04 -12.13 8.43
N MET A 85 18.81 -11.65 8.21
CA MET A 85 17.60 -12.34 8.68
C MET A 85 17.43 -13.74 8.06
N LEU A 86 17.92 -13.95 6.83
CA LEU A 86 17.87 -15.26 6.15
C LEU A 86 19.03 -16.20 6.54
N LEU A 87 20.20 -15.65 6.88
CA LEU A 87 21.43 -16.43 7.09
C LEU A 87 21.83 -16.56 8.58
N LEU A 88 21.25 -15.77 9.49
CA LEU A 88 21.55 -15.86 10.92
C LEU A 88 21.04 -17.15 11.54
N GLY A 89 21.86 -17.74 12.41
CA GLY A 89 21.42 -18.83 13.28
C GLY A 89 20.40 -18.37 14.32
N ASN A 90 19.57 -19.32 14.78
CA ASN A 90 18.46 -19.08 15.72
C ASN A 90 18.86 -18.37 17.02
N LYS A 91 20.08 -18.58 17.52
CA LYS A 91 20.58 -17.96 18.77
C LYS A 91 20.71 -16.44 18.62
N HIS A 92 21.32 -15.98 17.53
CA HIS A 92 21.53 -14.55 17.26
C HIS A 92 20.22 -13.87 16.88
N ALA A 93 19.36 -14.55 16.12
CA ALA A 93 18.03 -14.05 15.78
C ALA A 93 17.16 -13.86 17.05
N ARG A 94 17.23 -14.79 18.00
CA ARG A 94 16.52 -14.66 19.29
C ARG A 94 17.07 -13.51 20.13
N LEU A 95 18.40 -13.38 20.23
CA LEU A 95 19.03 -12.25 20.92
C LEU A 95 18.56 -10.90 20.36
N TYR A 96 18.59 -10.75 19.04
CA TYR A 96 18.11 -9.55 18.36
C TYR A 96 16.63 -9.27 18.65
N ARG A 97 15.77 -10.30 18.52
CA ARG A 97 14.33 -10.17 18.72
C ARG A 97 13.98 -9.73 20.14
N ASP A 98 14.57 -10.39 21.14
CA ASP A 98 14.25 -10.16 22.54
C ASP A 98 14.76 -8.76 22.99
N ASN A 99 15.96 -8.36 22.56
CA ASN A 99 16.45 -6.99 22.76
C ASN A 99 15.56 -5.95 22.06
N THR A 100 15.16 -6.22 20.82
CA THR A 100 14.33 -5.30 20.03
C THR A 100 12.95 -5.10 20.65
N ALA A 101 12.37 -6.13 21.27
CA ALA A 101 11.13 -6.02 22.02
C ALA A 101 11.26 -5.02 23.18
N LEU A 102 12.36 -5.09 23.94
CA LEU A 102 12.63 -4.12 25.02
C LEU A 102 12.80 -2.70 24.48
N LEU A 103 13.56 -2.52 23.39
CA LEU A 103 13.73 -1.21 22.74
C LEU A 103 12.39 -0.61 22.27
N LYS A 104 11.53 -1.46 21.69
CA LYS A 104 10.18 -1.10 21.27
C LYS A 104 9.37 -0.60 22.46
N ASP A 105 9.40 -1.33 23.57
CA ASP A 105 8.63 -0.97 24.76
C ASP A 105 9.13 0.31 25.41
N TYR A 106 10.45 0.55 25.46
CA TYR A 106 10.99 1.84 25.93
C TYR A 106 10.55 2.99 25.02
N TYR A 107 10.61 2.81 23.70
CA TYR A 107 10.20 3.83 22.73
C TYR A 107 8.72 4.20 22.88
N TYR A 108 7.83 3.21 22.87
CA TYR A 108 6.38 3.47 22.92
C TYR A 108 5.89 3.90 24.32
N ASN A 109 6.46 3.36 25.41
CA ASN A 109 6.12 3.85 26.75
C ASN A 109 6.61 5.28 26.97
N GLY A 110 7.84 5.60 26.56
CA GLY A 110 8.37 6.97 26.60
C GLY A 110 7.50 7.93 25.77
N ARG A 111 7.15 7.53 24.55
CA ARG A 111 6.24 8.31 23.69
C ARG A 111 4.88 8.55 24.33
N ARG A 112 4.28 7.56 24.97
CA ARG A 112 2.93 7.69 25.56
C ARG A 112 2.93 8.49 26.87
N ILE A 113 3.97 8.34 27.69
CA ILE A 113 4.01 8.94 29.04
C ILE A 113 4.60 10.35 29.00
N LEU A 114 5.69 10.56 28.26
CA LEU A 114 6.35 11.87 28.14
C LEU A 114 5.78 12.73 27.02
N ASP A 115 5.02 12.10 26.12
CA ASP A 115 4.39 12.74 24.97
C ASP A 115 5.41 13.45 24.05
N LYS A 116 6.58 12.81 23.88
CA LYS A 116 7.75 13.28 23.13
C LYS A 116 8.36 12.14 22.31
N ILE A 117 9.21 12.46 21.34
CA ILE A 117 10.00 11.48 20.60
C ILE A 117 11.50 11.74 20.77
N PRO A 118 12.36 10.71 20.75
CA PRO A 118 13.80 10.90 20.83
C PRO A 118 14.32 11.36 19.46
N VAL A 119 14.83 12.58 19.39
CA VAL A 119 15.44 13.16 18.17
C VAL A 119 16.91 13.38 18.43
N LYS A 120 17.74 12.94 17.48
CA LYS A 120 19.18 13.22 17.50
C LYS A 120 19.42 14.60 16.91
N ASP A 121 20.00 15.50 17.69
CA ASP A 121 20.44 16.79 17.17
C ASP A 121 21.62 16.59 16.21
N LYS A 122 21.59 17.30 15.08
CA LYS A 122 22.57 17.20 14.01
C LYS A 122 23.93 17.79 14.39
N GLN A 123 23.95 18.80 15.27
CA GLN A 123 25.19 19.49 15.65
C GLN A 123 25.85 18.88 16.87
N THR A 124 25.09 18.63 17.94
CA THR A 124 25.63 18.07 19.18
C THR A 124 25.70 16.54 19.19
N GLY A 125 24.96 15.85 18.32
CA GLY A 125 24.90 14.39 18.28
C GLY A 125 24.21 13.76 19.50
N LYS A 126 23.75 14.56 20.46
CA LYS A 126 23.02 14.12 21.65
C LYS A 126 21.56 13.85 21.28
N VAL A 127 21.01 12.77 21.84
CA VAL A 127 19.60 12.39 21.65
C VAL A 127 18.80 12.89 22.83
N THR A 128 17.75 13.67 22.57
CA THR A 128 16.85 14.15 23.63
C THR A 128 15.39 13.99 23.21
N TRP A 129 14.51 13.94 24.21
CA TRP A 129 13.07 13.86 23.99
C TRP A 129 12.53 15.25 23.60
N GLU A 130 12.06 15.39 22.36
CA GLU A 130 11.52 16.62 21.82
C GLU A 130 10.05 16.48 21.42
N VAL A 131 9.30 17.59 21.50
CA VAL A 131 7.91 17.68 21.04
C VAL A 131 7.91 17.99 19.53
N LYS A 132 8.42 17.07 18.71
CA LYS A 132 8.41 17.21 17.25
C LYS A 132 7.58 16.09 16.62
N ARG A 133 6.31 16.37 16.32
CA ARG A 133 5.37 15.36 15.80
C ARG A 133 5.22 15.35 14.29
N GLU A 134 5.70 16.38 13.61
CA GLU A 134 5.42 16.54 12.19
C GLU A 134 6.53 15.93 11.32
N GLY A 135 6.13 14.90 10.54
CA GLY A 135 6.88 14.38 9.38
C GLY A 135 8.04 13.42 9.67
N ALA A 136 8.44 13.20 10.91
CA ALA A 136 9.58 12.34 11.24
C ALA A 136 9.20 10.86 11.49
N GLU A 137 7.93 10.56 11.74
CA GLU A 137 7.47 9.22 12.08
C GLU A 137 6.59 8.64 10.97
N LYS A 138 6.85 7.37 10.62
CA LYS A 138 6.04 6.59 9.69
C LYS A 138 5.62 5.30 10.39
N GLU A 139 4.34 4.97 10.29
CA GLU A 139 3.81 3.71 10.79
C GLU A 139 4.15 2.57 9.81
N ASP A 140 4.39 1.37 10.36
CA ASP A 140 4.97 0.27 9.59
C ASP A 140 4.00 -0.26 8.50
N TRP A 141 2.69 -0.20 8.75
CA TRP A 141 1.66 -0.64 7.79
C TRP A 141 1.47 0.32 6.60
N VAL A 142 1.92 1.57 6.70
CA VAL A 142 1.71 2.60 5.67
C VAL A 142 2.36 2.20 4.36
N ASN A 143 3.58 1.64 4.39
CA ASN A 143 4.25 1.21 3.17
C ASN A 143 3.47 0.08 2.47
N GLN A 144 3.01 -0.91 3.23
CA GLN A 144 2.28 -2.05 2.67
C GLN A 144 0.94 -1.60 2.09
N MET A 145 0.19 -0.78 2.82
CA MET A 145 -1.14 -0.36 2.35
C MET A 145 -1.08 0.57 1.15
N TYR A 146 -0.21 1.58 1.16
CA TYR A 146 -0.18 2.57 0.08
C TYR A 146 0.52 2.08 -1.19
N PHE A 147 1.53 1.20 -1.07
CA PHE A 147 2.30 0.76 -2.24
C PHE A 147 1.93 -0.63 -2.74
N LEU A 148 1.16 -1.42 -1.98
CA LEU A 148 0.68 -2.72 -2.43
C LEU A 148 -0.86 -2.74 -2.50
N TYR A 149 -1.53 -2.54 -1.37
CA TYR A 149 -2.99 -2.72 -1.31
C TYR A 149 -3.76 -1.69 -2.16
N ALA A 150 -3.48 -0.41 -2.01
CA ALA A 150 -4.14 0.65 -2.76
C ALA A 150 -3.98 0.50 -4.30
N PRO A 151 -2.77 0.27 -4.86
CA PRO A 151 -2.63 0.04 -6.28
C PRO A 151 -3.28 -1.27 -6.74
N SER A 152 -3.36 -2.31 -5.90
CA SER A 152 -4.12 -3.52 -6.23
C SER A 152 -5.63 -3.25 -6.38
N LEU A 153 -6.22 -2.41 -5.52
CA LEU A 153 -7.63 -2.01 -5.67
C LEU A 153 -7.87 -1.14 -6.90
N ILE A 154 -6.93 -0.24 -7.23
CA ILE A 154 -6.99 0.55 -8.46
C ILE A 154 -6.92 -0.38 -9.68
N LEU A 155 -6.04 -1.38 -9.65
CA LEU A 155 -5.95 -2.38 -10.72
C LEU A 155 -7.24 -3.19 -10.83
N LEU A 156 -7.84 -3.60 -9.71
CA LEU A 156 -9.13 -4.29 -9.70
C LEU A 156 -10.23 -3.43 -10.34
N LEU A 157 -10.29 -2.14 -9.99
CA LEU A 157 -11.24 -1.21 -10.59
C LEU A 157 -11.03 -1.09 -12.11
N ILE A 158 -9.78 -0.99 -12.56
CA ILE A 158 -9.44 -0.99 -13.98
C ILE A 158 -9.95 -2.28 -14.64
N VAL A 159 -9.67 -3.45 -14.05
CA VAL A 159 -10.13 -4.74 -14.58
C VAL A 159 -11.66 -4.78 -14.65
N MET A 160 -12.37 -4.32 -13.63
CA MET A 160 -13.84 -4.27 -13.64
C MET A 160 -14.39 -3.40 -14.77
N VAL A 161 -13.82 -2.21 -14.98
CA VAL A 161 -14.25 -1.28 -16.04
C VAL A 161 -13.97 -1.81 -17.45
N TYR A 162 -12.85 -2.51 -17.65
CA TYR A 162 -12.56 -3.10 -18.96
C TYR A 162 -13.35 -4.39 -19.20
N LYS A 163 -13.56 -5.19 -18.15
CA LYS A 163 -14.34 -6.42 -18.25
C LYS A 163 -15.84 -6.18 -18.39
N SER A 164 -16.38 -5.08 -17.89
CA SER A 164 -17.78 -4.71 -18.16
C SER A 164 -18.05 -4.40 -19.63
N ARG A 165 -17.02 -4.21 -20.46
CA ARG A 165 -17.20 -4.11 -21.93
C ARG A 165 -17.45 -5.47 -22.59
N GLU A 166 -17.19 -6.56 -21.87
CA GLU A 166 -17.45 -7.95 -22.30
C GLU A 166 -18.82 -8.43 -21.80
N ASP A 167 -19.70 -7.53 -21.37
CA ASP A 167 -21.05 -7.88 -20.94
C ASP A 167 -21.86 -8.53 -22.07
N ILE A 168 -22.77 -9.43 -21.69
CA ILE A 168 -23.64 -10.17 -22.62
C ILE A 168 -24.51 -9.24 -23.48
N SER A 169 -24.81 -8.02 -23.01
CA SER A 169 -25.58 -7.03 -23.75
C SER A 169 -24.90 -6.61 -25.06
N PHE A 170 -23.60 -6.34 -25.02
CA PHE A 170 -22.83 -5.99 -26.22
C PHE A 170 -22.73 -7.17 -27.19
N TRP A 171 -22.54 -8.38 -26.67
CA TRP A 171 -22.52 -9.58 -27.49
C TRP A 171 -23.89 -9.85 -28.12
N ALA A 172 -24.97 -9.78 -27.34
CA ALA A 172 -26.33 -10.05 -27.80
C ALA A 172 -26.80 -9.03 -28.84
N LYS A 173 -26.44 -7.75 -28.69
CA LYS A 173 -26.71 -6.72 -29.71
C LYS A 173 -26.00 -7.06 -31.03
N LYS A 174 -24.69 -7.34 -30.98
CA LYS A 174 -23.91 -7.71 -32.17
C LYS A 174 -24.43 -8.98 -32.84
N GLU A 175 -24.78 -10.00 -32.05
CA GLU A 175 -25.34 -11.26 -32.53
C GLU A 175 -26.73 -11.06 -33.17
N LEU A 176 -27.58 -10.22 -32.58
CA LEU A 176 -28.89 -9.89 -33.14
C LEU A 176 -28.75 -9.17 -34.48
N ASP A 177 -27.89 -8.15 -34.54
CA ASP A 177 -27.60 -7.41 -35.77
C ASP A 177 -27.07 -8.35 -36.86
N GLN A 178 -26.12 -9.22 -36.49
CA GLN A 178 -25.55 -10.21 -37.40
C GLN A 178 -26.62 -11.14 -37.99
N ARG A 179 -27.55 -11.63 -37.18
CA ARG A 179 -28.66 -12.49 -37.64
C ARG A 179 -29.62 -11.77 -38.59
N VAL A 180 -29.85 -10.48 -38.34
CA VAL A 180 -30.67 -9.65 -39.24
C VAL A 180 -29.97 -9.49 -40.58
N LEU A 181 -28.67 -9.19 -40.58
CA LEU A 181 -27.85 -9.06 -41.79
C LEU A 181 -27.72 -10.39 -42.56
N GLU A 182 -27.65 -11.52 -41.87
CA GLU A 182 -27.65 -12.86 -42.51
C GLU A 182 -28.97 -13.17 -43.22
N LYS A 183 -30.10 -12.70 -42.67
CA LYS A 183 -31.44 -12.90 -43.25
C LYS A 183 -31.77 -11.86 -44.33
N HIS A 184 -31.21 -10.66 -44.22
CA HIS A 184 -31.43 -9.50 -45.07
C HIS A 184 -30.09 -8.89 -45.53
N PRO A 185 -29.35 -9.57 -46.43
CA PRO A 185 -28.04 -9.09 -46.89
C PRO A 185 -28.13 -7.75 -47.64
N GLU A 186 -29.30 -7.38 -48.16
CA GLU A 186 -29.57 -6.11 -48.85
C GLU A 186 -29.28 -4.86 -47.99
N ILE A 187 -29.23 -5.00 -46.66
CA ILE A 187 -28.93 -3.90 -45.73
C ILE A 187 -27.45 -3.50 -45.82
N ASN A 188 -26.55 -4.42 -46.20
CA ASN A 188 -25.11 -4.11 -46.32
C ASN A 188 -24.79 -3.20 -47.50
N ASP A 189 -25.66 -3.11 -48.50
CA ASP A 189 -25.46 -2.24 -49.66
C ASP A 189 -25.96 -0.80 -49.40
N ALA A 190 -26.71 -0.58 -48.31
CA ALA A 190 -27.17 0.73 -47.90
C ALA A 190 -26.04 1.60 -47.31
N PRO A 191 -26.20 2.95 -47.31
CA PRO A 191 -25.26 3.86 -46.66
C PRO A 191 -25.04 3.50 -45.18
N GLU A 192 -23.78 3.53 -44.71
CA GLU A 192 -23.42 3.07 -43.35
C GLU A 192 -24.23 3.75 -42.23
N SER A 193 -24.59 5.03 -42.41
CA SER A 193 -25.38 5.79 -41.45
C SER A 193 -26.86 5.39 -41.37
N GLU A 194 -27.39 4.68 -42.37
CA GLU A 194 -28.80 4.29 -42.47
C GLU A 194 -29.04 2.82 -42.08
N ARG A 195 -27.97 2.01 -42.00
CA ARG A 195 -28.06 0.57 -41.68
C ARG A 195 -28.69 0.31 -40.32
N ASP A 196 -28.35 1.12 -39.32
CA ASP A 196 -28.89 0.95 -37.97
C ASP A 196 -30.41 1.09 -37.93
N ALA A 197 -30.98 2.03 -38.69
CA ALA A 197 -32.42 2.24 -38.76
C ALA A 197 -33.13 1.05 -39.43
N LEU A 198 -32.56 0.54 -40.53
CA LEU A 198 -33.09 -0.63 -41.24
C LEU A 198 -33.00 -1.90 -40.39
N ILE A 199 -31.91 -2.10 -39.65
CA ILE A 199 -31.76 -3.23 -38.71
C ILE A 199 -32.84 -3.15 -37.63
N VAL A 200 -33.05 -1.98 -37.03
CA VAL A 200 -34.07 -1.77 -36.00
C VAL A 200 -35.48 -2.03 -36.55
N GLU A 201 -35.80 -1.56 -37.75
CA GLU A 201 -37.10 -1.81 -38.39
C GLU A 201 -37.35 -3.31 -38.57
N ARG A 202 -36.34 -4.06 -39.04
CA ARG A 202 -36.44 -5.51 -39.20
C ARG A 202 -36.59 -6.25 -37.88
N ILE A 203 -35.85 -5.84 -36.85
CA ILE A 203 -35.97 -6.41 -35.48
C ILE A 203 -37.38 -6.20 -34.92
N ILE A 204 -37.97 -5.02 -35.12
CA ILE A 204 -39.35 -4.74 -34.65
C ILE A 204 -40.37 -5.59 -35.44
N ALA A 205 -40.12 -5.81 -36.72
CA ALA A 205 -41.03 -6.54 -37.59
C ALA A 205 -40.99 -8.07 -37.43
N GLY A 206 -40.00 -8.64 -36.75
CA GLY A 206 -39.87 -10.10 -36.67
C GLY A 206 -39.08 -10.63 -35.48
N ASP A 207 -39.26 -11.92 -35.21
CA ASP A 207 -38.60 -12.61 -34.11
C ASP A 207 -37.31 -13.29 -34.58
N TYR A 208 -36.16 -12.83 -34.07
CA TYR A 208 -34.82 -13.37 -34.35
C TYR A 208 -34.25 -14.18 -33.18
N ASP A 209 -35.01 -14.31 -32.10
CA ASP A 209 -34.67 -15.21 -31.01
C ASP A 209 -34.89 -16.67 -31.45
N LYS A 210 -34.05 -17.56 -30.94
CA LYS A 210 -34.13 -18.99 -31.27
C LYS A 210 -34.67 -19.82 -30.10
N LEU A 211 -35.40 -19.18 -29.16
CA LEU A 211 -35.84 -19.84 -27.95
C LEU A 211 -36.86 -20.95 -28.24
N ALA A 212 -37.83 -20.70 -29.11
CA ALA A 212 -38.81 -21.71 -29.54
C ALA A 212 -38.15 -22.92 -30.24
N SER A 213 -37.06 -22.70 -30.98
CA SER A 213 -36.27 -23.78 -31.61
C SER A 213 -35.61 -24.71 -30.57
N LEU A 214 -35.31 -24.18 -29.39
CA LEU A 214 -34.74 -24.95 -28.27
C LEU A 214 -35.83 -25.70 -27.48
N GLN A 215 -37.08 -25.22 -27.49
CA GLN A 215 -38.21 -25.80 -26.75
C GLN A 215 -38.94 -26.94 -27.51
N LYS A 216 -38.18 -27.87 -28.11
CA LYS A 216 -38.73 -28.95 -28.97
C LYS A 216 -39.75 -29.88 -28.30
N LYS A 217 -39.72 -29.98 -26.96
CA LYS A 217 -40.66 -30.81 -26.17
C LYS A 217 -41.95 -30.08 -25.81
N ALA A 218 -41.99 -28.76 -25.92
CA ALA A 218 -43.15 -27.94 -25.58
C ALA A 218 -44.13 -27.85 -26.77
N THR A 219 -43.64 -28.02 -27.99
CA THR A 219 -44.49 -28.07 -29.20
C THR A 219 -45.20 -29.42 -29.26
N PRO A 220 -46.54 -29.48 -29.12
CA PRO A 220 -47.26 -30.73 -29.29
C PRO A 220 -47.12 -31.21 -30.74
N THR A 221 -46.55 -32.40 -30.93
CA THR A 221 -46.55 -33.07 -32.23
C THR A 221 -48.00 -33.30 -32.67
N PRO A 222 -48.41 -32.90 -33.90
CA PRO A 222 -49.73 -33.24 -34.38
C PRO A 222 -49.85 -34.76 -34.43
N ALA A 223 -50.88 -35.32 -33.77
CA ALA A 223 -51.20 -36.73 -33.86
C ALA A 223 -51.40 -37.08 -35.34
N THR A 224 -50.50 -37.89 -35.89
CA THR A 224 -50.65 -38.51 -37.20
C THR A 224 -51.99 -39.22 -37.23
N LEU A 225 -52.93 -38.71 -38.05
CA LEU A 225 -54.16 -39.40 -38.40
C LEU A 225 -53.77 -40.71 -39.12
N ILE A 226 -54.10 -41.83 -38.49
CA ILE A 226 -54.16 -43.15 -39.13
C ILE A 226 -55.39 -43.17 -40.04
#